data_AF-A0A8S8XPZ1-F1
#
_entry.id   AF-A0A8S8XPZ1-F1
#
_cell.length_a   1.000
_cell.length_b   1.000
_cell.length_c   1.000
_cell.angle_alpha   90.00
_cell.angle_beta   90.00
_cell.angle_gamma   90.00
#
_symmetry.space_group_name_H-M   'P 1'
#
loop_
_entity.id
_entity.type
_entity.pdbx_description
1 polymer ?
#
loop_
_entity_poly.entity_id
_entity_poly.type
_entity_poly.pdbx_seq_one_letter_code
_entity_poly.pdbx_strand_id
1 'polypeptide(L)'
;MMGGYGDVKLLNDDGTRLDGRTVDEMRPVEIKAGILPAAQGSAGVKHGLNVAVVAVYGPMEAHPAVSRKDRAVLDVRYNGALLHPDRSAPASTPLARVFPKVTAKPSNPLCC
;
A
#
# COMPACT_ATOMS: atom_id res chain seq x y z
N MET A 1 -25.89 -10.66 -13.85
CA MET A 1 -26.36 -10.59 -12.46
C MET A 1 -25.67 -9.39 -11.81
N MET A 2 -26.42 -8.33 -11.51
CA MET A 2 -25.92 -7.10 -10.90
C MET A 2 -25.82 -7.32 -9.38
N GLY A 3 -24.61 -7.54 -8.87
CA GLY A 3 -24.35 -7.64 -7.43
C GLY A 3 -24.30 -6.24 -6.80
N GLY A 4 -25.47 -5.75 -6.37
CA GLY A 4 -25.54 -4.57 -5.50
C GLY A 4 -25.18 -4.92 -4.06
N TYR A 5 -24.43 -4.04 -3.40
CA TYR A 5 -24.06 -4.13 -1.97
C TYR A 5 -25.22 -3.75 -1.02
N GLY A 6 -26.47 -3.96 -1.43
CA GLY A 6 -27.65 -3.48 -0.69
C GLY A 6 -28.09 -4.37 0.46
N ASP A 7 -27.84 -5.67 0.36
CA ASP A 7 -28.52 -6.67 1.21
C ASP A 7 -27.60 -7.30 2.28
N VAL A 8 -26.33 -6.89 2.33
CA VAL A 8 -25.37 -7.43 3.30
C VAL A 8 -25.40 -6.56 4.55
N LYS A 9 -25.94 -7.12 5.63
CA LYS A 9 -25.91 -6.50 6.96
C LYS A 9 -24.46 -6.42 7.46
N LEU A 10 -23.85 -5.24 7.42
CA LEU A 10 -22.43 -5.03 7.78
C LEU A 10 -22.17 -5.11 9.30
N LEU A 11 -23.23 -4.92 10.10
CA LEU A 11 -23.22 -5.00 11.56
C LEU A 11 -24.22 -6.07 12.00
N ASN A 12 -23.79 -6.99 12.84
CA ASN A 12 -24.67 -7.95 13.47
C ASN A 12 -25.60 -7.24 14.48
N ASP A 13 -26.68 -7.93 14.89
CA ASP A 13 -27.60 -7.41 15.91
C ASP A 13 -26.91 -7.11 17.26
N ASP A 14 -25.79 -7.78 17.52
CA ASP A 14 -24.94 -7.59 18.69
C ASP A 14 -23.96 -6.39 18.58
N GLY A 15 -24.03 -5.61 17.49
CA GLY A 15 -23.14 -4.48 17.23
C GLY A 15 -21.72 -4.87 16.78
N THR A 16 -21.46 -6.16 16.55
CA THR A 16 -20.18 -6.69 16.05
C THR A 16 -20.11 -6.60 14.53
N ARG A 17 -18.90 -6.42 13.99
CA ARG A 17 -18.64 -6.43 12.54
C ARG A 17 -18.68 -7.87 12.00
N LEU A 18 -18.74 -8.03 10.68
CA LEU A 18 -18.66 -9.34 10.00
C LEU A 18 -17.44 -10.21 10.39
N ASP A 19 -16.35 -9.59 10.85
CA ASP A 19 -15.15 -10.31 11.32
C ASP A 19 -15.21 -10.70 12.82
N GLY A 20 -16.33 -10.46 13.51
CA GLY A 20 -16.49 -10.71 14.95
C GLY A 20 -15.86 -9.66 15.87
N ARG A 21 -15.29 -8.59 15.31
CA ARG A 21 -14.61 -7.50 16.04
C ARG A 21 -15.58 -6.37 16.40
N THR A 22 -15.28 -5.63 17.48
CA THR A 22 -16.04 -4.43 17.83
C THR A 22 -15.74 -3.27 16.86
N VAL A 23 -16.54 -2.20 16.92
CA VAL A 23 -16.39 -1.03 16.03
C VAL A 23 -15.05 -0.33 16.25
N ASP A 24 -14.56 -0.29 17.49
CA ASP A 24 -13.34 0.40 17.89
C ASP A 24 -12.09 -0.50 17.84
N GLU A 25 -12.25 -1.79 17.55
CA GLU A 25 -11.15 -2.75 17.53
C GLU A 25 -10.42 -2.76 16.17
N MET A 26 -9.14 -2.39 16.21
CA MET A 26 -8.26 -2.43 15.04
C MET A 26 -7.96 -3.88 14.63
N ARG A 27 -7.77 -4.14 13.31
CA ARG A 27 -7.23 -5.44 12.88
C ARG A 27 -5.82 -5.63 13.48
N PRO A 28 -5.40 -6.86 13.78
CA PRO A 28 -4.04 -7.13 14.26
C PRO A 28 -3.02 -6.59 13.24
N VAL A 29 -2.04 -5.84 13.75
CA VAL A 29 -0.98 -5.22 12.95
C VAL A 29 0.36 -5.83 13.32
N GLU A 30 1.06 -6.38 12.34
CA GLU A 30 2.45 -6.82 12.50
C GLU A 30 3.33 -6.00 11.57
N ILE A 31 4.42 -5.46 12.10
CA ILE A 31 5.41 -4.71 11.33
C ILE A 31 6.76 -5.41 11.47
N LYS A 32 7.40 -5.71 10.34
CA LYS A 32 8.74 -6.29 10.30
C LYS A 32 9.61 -5.44 9.38
N ALA A 33 10.72 -4.93 9.92
CA ALA A 33 11.75 -4.27 9.14
C ALA A 33 12.81 -5.29 8.67
N GLY A 34 13.45 -5.04 7.53
CA GLY A 34 14.55 -5.87 7.02
C GLY A 34 14.14 -7.23 6.45
N ILE A 35 12.99 -7.31 5.77
CA ILE A 35 12.48 -8.58 5.21
C ILE A 35 13.23 -8.99 3.94
N LEU A 36 13.61 -8.02 3.10
CA LEU A 36 14.32 -8.27 1.85
C LEU A 36 15.82 -7.96 2.03
N PRO A 37 16.71 -8.96 1.89
CA PRO A 37 18.16 -8.76 2.04
C PRO A 37 18.77 -8.01 0.85
N ALA A 38 18.12 -8.03 -0.32
CA ALA A 38 18.59 -7.35 -1.53
C ALA A 38 18.34 -5.84 -1.53
N ALA A 39 17.45 -5.34 -0.68
CA ALA A 39 17.09 -3.93 -0.60
C ALA A 39 17.88 -3.23 0.50
N GLN A 40 18.30 -1.97 0.28
CA GLN A 40 18.99 -1.19 1.31
C GLN A 40 18.07 -0.85 2.49
N GLY A 41 16.77 -0.69 2.23
CA GLY A 41 15.74 -0.65 3.27
C GLY A 41 14.57 -1.51 2.85
N SER A 42 14.01 -2.28 3.78
CA SER A 42 12.77 -3.02 3.52
C SER A 42 11.89 -3.05 4.76
N ALA A 43 10.58 -3.06 4.54
CA ALA A 43 9.58 -3.18 5.59
C ALA A 43 8.38 -3.93 5.05
N GLY A 44 7.80 -4.78 5.88
CA GLY A 44 6.51 -5.40 5.63
C GLY A 44 5.53 -5.12 6.74
N VAL A 45 4.31 -4.80 6.35
CA VAL A 45 3.20 -4.53 7.26
C VAL A 45 2.10 -5.54 6.93
N LYS A 46 1.69 -6.30 7.93
CA LYS A 46 0.47 -7.10 7.89
C LYS A 46 -0.60 -6.38 8.71
N HIS A 47 -1.75 -6.16 8.11
CA HIS A 47 -2.93 -5.59 8.75
C HIS A 47 -4.12 -6.51 8.50
N GLY A 48 -4.33 -7.48 9.39
CA GLY A 48 -5.24 -8.60 9.17
C GLY A 48 -4.88 -9.39 7.91
N LEU A 49 -5.78 -9.39 6.91
CA LEU A 49 -5.57 -10.10 5.63
C LEU A 49 -4.73 -9.29 4.62
N ASN A 50 -4.51 -8.00 4.88
CA ASN A 50 -3.71 -7.17 3.99
C ASN A 50 -2.23 -7.34 4.32
N VAL A 51 -1.44 -7.73 3.33
CA VAL A 51 0.01 -7.82 3.43
C VAL A 51 0.63 -6.85 2.44
N ALA A 52 1.39 -5.88 2.94
CA ALA A 52 2.15 -4.93 2.13
C ALA A 52 3.64 -5.12 2.39
N VAL A 53 4.44 -5.19 1.32
CA VAL A 53 5.90 -5.27 1.39
C VAL A 53 6.47 -4.12 0.59
N VAL A 54 7.42 -3.40 1.19
CA VAL A 54 8.09 -2.24 0.60
C VAL A 54 9.58 -2.50 0.59
N ALA A 55 10.21 -2.17 -0.54
CA ALA A 55 11.65 -2.13 -0.70
C ALA A 55 12.05 -0.72 -1.13
N VAL A 56 13.05 -0.17 -0.46
CA VAL A 56 13.67 1.11 -0.75
C VAL A 56 15.07 0.81 -1.27
N TYR A 57 15.33 1.33 -2.46
CA TYR A 57 16.66 1.39 -3.03
C TYR A 57 17.14 2.83 -2.88
N GLY A 58 18.35 2.97 -2.36
CA GLY A 58 18.91 4.22 -1.86
C GLY A 58 19.10 5.28 -2.95
N PRO A 59 19.71 6.43 -2.58
CA PRO A 59 20.00 7.49 -3.53
C PRO A 59 21.00 6.99 -4.57
N MET A 60 20.50 6.77 -5.78
CA MET A 60 21.30 6.46 -6.96
C MET A 60 21.37 7.69 -7.86
N GLU A 61 22.42 7.79 -8.67
CA GLU A 61 22.54 8.87 -9.64
C GLU A 61 21.31 8.89 -10.56
N ALA A 62 20.59 10.01 -10.51
CA ALA A 62 19.43 10.21 -11.35
C ALA A 62 19.87 10.34 -12.80
N HIS A 63 19.16 9.64 -13.69
CA HIS A 63 19.37 9.79 -15.13
C HIS A 63 19.22 11.27 -15.52
N PRO A 64 20.10 11.81 -16.40
CA PRO A 64 20.21 13.26 -16.64
C PRO A 64 18.90 13.94 -17.05
N ALA A 65 17.97 13.22 -17.68
CA ALA A 65 16.66 13.75 -18.07
C ALA A 65 15.70 14.06 -16.90
N VAL A 66 15.89 13.42 -15.75
CA VAL A 66 14.98 13.51 -14.58
C VAL A 66 15.68 14.17 -13.39
N SER A 67 17.01 14.37 -13.48
CA SER A 67 17.82 14.93 -12.40
C SER A 67 17.41 16.36 -12.06
N ARG A 68 17.30 16.63 -10.77
CA ARG A 68 17.03 17.96 -10.19
C ARG A 68 18.23 18.34 -9.33
N LYS A 69 18.70 19.58 -9.46
CA LYS A 69 19.90 20.05 -8.74
C LYS A 69 19.64 20.32 -7.25
N ASP A 70 18.37 20.57 -6.90
CA ASP A 70 17.89 21.04 -5.61
C ASP A 70 17.36 19.92 -4.70
N ARG A 71 17.07 18.72 -5.22
CA ARG A 71 16.42 17.64 -4.48
C ARG A 71 16.56 16.28 -5.14
N ALA A 72 16.42 15.22 -4.33
CA ALA A 72 16.23 13.87 -4.82
C ALA A 72 14.84 13.68 -5.46
N VAL A 73 14.76 12.85 -6.49
CA VAL A 73 13.49 12.46 -7.12
C VAL A 73 13.06 11.10 -6.57
N LEU A 74 11.86 11.03 -6.01
CA LEU A 74 11.26 9.79 -5.52
C LEU A 74 10.47 9.12 -6.65
N ASP A 75 10.94 7.97 -7.13
CA ASP A 75 10.15 7.07 -7.98
C ASP A 75 9.44 6.04 -7.10
N VAL A 76 8.14 6.20 -6.91
CA VAL A 76 7.31 5.28 -6.14
C VAL A 76 6.49 4.44 -7.10
N ARG A 77 6.55 3.12 -6.94
CA ARG A 77 5.76 2.18 -7.76
C ARG A 77 4.90 1.33 -6.85
N TYR A 78 3.59 1.34 -7.11
CA TYR A 78 2.65 0.46 -6.45
C TYR A 78 2.29 -0.69 -7.39
N ASN A 79 2.56 -1.92 -6.96
CA ASN A 79 2.11 -3.12 -7.65
C ASN A 79 1.38 -4.02 -6.66
N GLY A 80 0.12 -4.34 -6.94
CA GLY A 80 -0.63 -5.30 -6.15
C GLY A 80 -0.28 -6.73 -6.58
N ALA A 81 -0.13 -7.66 -5.65
CA ALA A 81 -0.09 -9.07 -6.00
C ALA A 81 -1.53 -9.62 -6.06
N LEU A 82 -1.82 -10.43 -7.07
CA LEU A 82 -3.10 -11.12 -7.18
C LEU A 82 -3.06 -12.35 -6.28
N LEU A 83 -3.67 -12.24 -5.10
CA LEU A 83 -3.87 -13.39 -4.18
C LEU A 83 -5.05 -14.27 -4.62
N HIS A 84 -5.88 -13.81 -5.56
CA HIS A 84 -6.99 -14.56 -6.15
C HIS A 84 -6.86 -14.63 -7.68
N PRO A 85 -7.21 -15.76 -8.31
CA PRO A 85 -7.05 -15.98 -9.75
C PRO A 85 -7.96 -15.09 -10.63
N ASP A 86 -9.09 -14.61 -10.11
CA ASP A 86 -10.12 -13.92 -10.92
C ASP A 86 -10.00 -12.39 -10.96
N ARG A 87 -8.90 -11.82 -10.44
CA ARG A 87 -8.75 -10.36 -10.33
C ARG A 87 -7.89 -9.80 -11.47
N SER A 88 -8.39 -8.75 -12.13
CA SER A 88 -7.71 -8.06 -13.24
C SER A 88 -6.34 -7.54 -12.83
N ALA A 89 -5.38 -7.58 -13.78
CA ALA A 89 -3.99 -7.21 -13.56
C ALA A 89 -3.87 -5.78 -12.97
N PRO A 90 -3.08 -5.59 -11.90
CA PRO A 90 -3.06 -4.33 -11.16
C PRO A 90 -2.44 -3.17 -11.94
N ALA A 91 -1.60 -3.46 -12.94
CA ALA A 91 -0.77 -2.49 -13.65
C ALA A 91 -1.53 -1.42 -14.44
N SER A 92 -2.75 -1.71 -14.92
CA SER A 92 -3.55 -0.77 -15.73
C SER A 92 -4.65 -0.06 -14.94
N THR A 93 -4.77 -0.32 -13.64
CA THR A 93 -5.84 0.28 -12.82
C THR A 93 -5.56 1.75 -12.49
N PRO A 94 -6.59 2.61 -12.42
CA PRO A 94 -6.41 4.02 -12.04
C PRO A 94 -5.80 4.18 -10.64
N LEU A 95 -6.05 3.23 -9.73
CA LEU A 95 -5.47 3.22 -8.38
C LEU A 95 -3.95 3.07 -8.41
N ALA A 96 -3.40 2.19 -9.26
CA ALA A 96 -1.94 2.05 -9.39
C ALA A 96 -1.26 3.33 -9.90
N ARG A 97 -2.00 4.18 -10.65
CA ARG A 97 -1.51 5.48 -11.12
C ARG A 97 -1.62 6.59 -10.06
N VAL A 98 -2.64 6.54 -9.21
CA VAL A 98 -2.93 7.60 -8.22
C VAL A 98 -2.19 7.37 -6.91
N PHE A 99 -2.08 6.13 -6.46
CA PHE A 99 -1.48 5.80 -5.16
C PHE A 99 -0.06 6.33 -5.01
N PRO A 100 0.86 6.12 -5.98
CA PRO A 100 2.19 6.70 -5.91
C PRO A 100 2.22 8.22 -5.85
N LYS A 101 1.26 8.89 -6.50
CA LYS A 101 1.18 10.36 -6.49
C LYS A 101 0.77 10.90 -5.12
N VAL A 102 -0.03 10.15 -4.37
CA VAL A 102 -0.47 10.53 -3.02
C VAL A 102 0.65 10.27 -2.02
N THR A 103 1.34 9.12 -2.12
CA THR A 103 2.42 8.77 -1.20
C THR A 103 3.71 9.55 -1.45
N ALA A 104 4.03 9.85 -2.71
CA ALA A 104 5.21 10.63 -3.09
C ALA A 104 5.04 12.14 -2.89
N LYS A 105 3.85 12.63 -2.52
CA LYS A 105 3.61 14.03 -2.22
C LYS A 105 3.76 14.23 -0.72
N PRO A 106 4.95 14.63 -0.23
CA PRO A 106 5.13 14.82 1.20
C PRO A 106 4.27 16.00 1.67
N SER A 107 3.58 15.84 2.79
CA SER A 107 2.98 16.93 3.56
C SER A 107 4.04 17.80 4.25
N ASN A 108 5.31 17.38 4.23
CA ASN A 108 6.46 18.15 4.69
C ASN A 108 7.73 17.56 4.04
N PRO A 109 8.57 18.32 3.31
CA PRO A 109 9.74 17.76 2.66
C PRO A 109 10.76 17.37 3.74
N LEU A 110 10.72 16.11 4.18
CA LEU A 110 11.84 15.48 4.87
C LEU A 110 12.93 15.24 3.84
N CYS A 111 13.64 16.31 3.52
CA CYS A 111 14.95 16.28 2.89
C CYS A 111 15.92 16.81 3.95
N CYS A 112 16.70 15.90 4.55
CA CYS A 112 18.01 16.27 5.03
C CYS A 112 18.95 16.48 3.84
#